data_AF-A0A261CFN6-F1
#
_entry.id   AF-A0A261CFN6-F1
#
_cell.length_a   1.000
_cell.length_b   1.000
_cell.length_c   1.000
_cell.angle_alpha   90.00
_cell.angle_beta   90.00
_cell.angle_gamma   90.00
#
_symmetry.space_group_name_H-M   'P 1'
#
loop_
_entity.id
_entity.type
_entity.pdbx_description
1 polymer ?
#
loop_
_entity_poly.entity_id
_entity_poly.type
_entity_poly.pdbx_seq_one_letter_code
_entity_poly.pdbx_strand_id
1 'polypeptide(L)'
;MIKNVFFINVDHISETLGRKWNDHFNSLFRLTVPSCLKIDVSAFSKRTPKFENVHEIHLTGHGTLESEQLDSFLNQYSNLDFIKIEPSVNGDLINTSKILEVENIHLEHAEEFGMNLLKKFSGRNISLVDVFLVETELNEIIRKWIKGEAFQNLEAVEAMDFCFEGDLRADVIFDQVPIEEFDPTKRPLIFPYNTKIFNFCTYPIHFHGENCYDVKRESDGKRASILSRSAFFRMVTEPTDPPLSPVCTNCLDGVIAIKNTIAKIANFARITIGTTVD
;
A
#
# COMPACT_ATOMS: atom_id res chain seq x y z
N MET A 1 -10.20 -14.99 3.41
CA MET A 1 -10.09 -14.93 4.89
C MET A 1 -10.74 -13.62 5.28
N ILE A 2 -11.86 -13.63 6.01
CA ILE A 2 -12.53 -12.40 6.43
C ILE A 2 -11.60 -11.69 7.40
N LYS A 3 -11.00 -10.58 6.95
CA LYS A 3 -10.17 -9.74 7.80
C LYS A 3 -11.15 -8.80 8.53
N ASN A 4 -11.46 -9.10 9.78
CA ASN A 4 -12.19 -8.17 10.63
C ASN A 4 -11.27 -6.98 10.93
N VAL A 5 -11.30 -5.95 10.08
CA VAL A 5 -10.57 -4.71 10.30
C VAL A 5 -11.46 -3.78 11.12
N PHE A 6 -10.98 -3.39 12.29
CA PHE A 6 -11.62 -2.36 13.10
C PHE A 6 -11.10 -1.00 12.67
N PHE A 7 -12.00 -0.10 12.30
CA PHE A 7 -11.67 1.28 11.99
C PHE A 7 -11.95 2.17 13.20
N ILE A 8 -10.95 2.95 13.59
CA ILE A 8 -11.08 3.97 14.62
C ILE A 8 -10.94 5.31 13.92
N ASN A 9 -12.07 6.01 13.72
CA ASN A 9 -12.01 7.40 13.24
C ASN A 9 -11.95 8.35 14.44
N VAL A 10 -10.91 9.19 14.50
CA VAL A 10 -10.66 10.12 15.62
C VAL A 10 -10.64 11.55 15.10
N ASP A 11 -11.79 12.21 15.08
CA ASP A 11 -11.88 13.61 14.65
C ASP A 11 -11.31 14.55 15.73
N HIS A 12 -11.69 14.33 16.99
CA HIS A 12 -11.20 15.10 18.16
C HIS A 12 -11.35 14.29 19.47
N ILE A 13 -10.24 13.78 20.00
CA ILE A 13 -10.19 13.12 21.31
C ILE A 13 -9.07 13.73 22.13
N SER A 14 -9.36 14.11 23.38
CA SER A 14 -8.31 14.51 24.32
C SER A 14 -7.41 13.31 24.65
N GLU A 15 -6.12 13.55 24.86
CA GLU A 15 -5.12 12.49 25.11
C GLU A 15 -5.60 11.49 26.19
N THR A 16 -6.16 12.00 27.29
CA THR A 16 -6.68 11.20 28.40
C THR A 16 -7.88 10.34 28.01
N LEU A 17 -8.80 10.88 27.22
CA LEU A 17 -9.98 10.15 26.76
C LEU A 17 -9.57 9.08 25.74
N GLY A 18 -8.62 9.39 24.85
CA GLY A 18 -8.12 8.48 23.84
C GLY A 18 -7.39 7.29 24.43
N ARG A 19 -6.57 7.54 25.45
CA ARG A 19 -5.90 6.46 26.20
C ARG A 19 -6.91 5.57 26.90
N LYS A 20 -7.85 6.14 27.66
CA LYS A 20 -8.90 5.36 28.33
C LYS A 20 -9.77 4.56 27.36
N TRP A 21 -10.05 5.13 26.19
CA TRP A 21 -10.80 4.46 25.14
C TRP A 21 -9.98 3.31 24.54
N ASN A 22 -8.69 3.52 24.25
CA ASN A 22 -7.79 2.46 23.78
C ASN A 22 -7.69 1.32 24.79
N ASP A 23 -7.50 1.64 26.08
CA ASP A 23 -7.46 0.63 27.15
C ASP A 23 -8.77 -0.17 27.23
N HIS A 24 -9.92 0.51 27.10
CA HIS A 24 -11.22 -0.13 27.10
C HIS A 24 -11.43 -1.00 25.86
N PHE A 25 -11.08 -0.51 24.68
CA PHE A 25 -11.13 -1.24 23.42
C PHE A 25 -10.25 -2.50 23.49
N ASN A 26 -9.03 -2.35 23.99
CA ASN A 26 -8.08 -3.45 24.20
C ASN A 26 -8.63 -4.49 25.19
N SER A 27 -9.32 -4.05 26.25
CA SER A 27 -9.96 -4.95 27.21
C SER A 27 -11.12 -5.76 26.59
N LEU A 28 -11.89 -5.15 25.67
CA LEU A 28 -13.05 -5.76 25.02
C LEU A 28 -12.64 -6.76 23.93
N PHE A 29 -11.69 -6.37 23.07
CA PHE A 29 -11.31 -7.14 21.90
C PHE A 29 -10.05 -7.96 22.11
N ARG A 30 -9.38 -7.80 23.26
CA ARG A 30 -8.13 -8.48 23.63
C ARG A 30 -7.10 -8.49 22.49
N LEU A 31 -7.01 -7.38 21.73
CA LEU A 31 -6.29 -7.21 20.45
C LEU A 31 -5.31 -8.36 20.09
N THR A 32 -5.86 -9.51 19.68
CA THR A 32 -5.11 -10.60 19.06
C THR A 32 -5.15 -10.48 17.54
N VAL A 33 -5.79 -9.43 17.02
CA VAL A 33 -5.98 -9.16 15.59
C VAL A 33 -5.34 -7.82 15.22
N PRO A 34 -4.66 -7.74 14.05
CA PRO A 34 -4.08 -6.50 13.55
C PRO A 34 -5.12 -5.36 13.50
N SER A 35 -4.74 -4.18 14.01
CA SER A 35 -5.60 -3.00 13.97
C SER A 35 -5.17 -2.02 12.88
N CYS A 36 -6.16 -1.35 12.28
CA CYS A 36 -5.96 -0.28 11.31
C CYS A 36 -6.22 1.07 12.00
N LEU A 37 -5.25 1.98 11.90
CA LEU A 37 -5.38 3.35 12.37
C LEU A 37 -5.68 4.28 11.19
N LYS A 38 -6.88 4.86 11.17
CA LYS A 38 -7.23 5.93 10.25
C LYS A 38 -7.12 7.28 10.96
N ILE A 39 -6.33 8.19 10.43
CA ILE A 39 -6.05 9.48 11.07
C ILE A 39 -5.93 10.60 10.04
N ASP A 40 -6.54 11.74 10.35
CA ASP A 40 -6.38 12.96 9.56
C ASP A 40 -5.05 13.64 9.92
N VAL A 41 -4.25 14.03 8.92
CA VAL A 41 -2.93 14.65 9.14
C VAL A 41 -2.98 15.97 9.91
N SER A 42 -4.11 16.69 9.89
CA SER A 42 -4.29 17.88 10.73
C SER A 42 -4.20 17.56 12.23
N ALA A 43 -4.39 16.30 12.62
CA ALA A 43 -4.25 15.82 13.98
C ALA A 43 -2.78 15.70 14.44
N PHE A 44 -1.79 15.72 13.54
CA PHE A 44 -0.37 15.62 13.92
C PHE A 44 0.10 16.81 14.75
N SER A 45 -0.55 17.97 14.59
CA SER A 45 -0.35 19.16 15.43
C SER A 45 -0.88 19.03 16.85
N LYS A 46 -1.65 17.98 17.14
CA LYS A 46 -2.29 17.71 18.43
C LYS A 46 -1.57 16.55 19.12
N ARG A 47 -1.62 16.48 20.46
CA ARG A 47 -1.19 15.27 21.18
C ARG A 47 -2.17 14.14 20.89
N THR A 48 -1.85 13.32 19.90
CA THR A 48 -2.61 12.12 19.58
C THR A 48 -2.20 10.98 20.52
N PRO A 49 -3.17 10.26 21.11
CA PRO A 49 -2.86 9.06 21.89
C PRO A 49 -2.15 8.03 21.00
N LYS A 50 -1.11 7.37 21.54
CA LYS A 50 -0.47 6.25 20.87
C LYS A 50 -1.36 5.01 20.97
N PHE A 51 -1.65 4.40 19.83
CA PHE A 51 -2.38 3.13 19.76
C PHE A 51 -1.39 1.96 19.67
N GLU A 52 -1.69 0.86 20.36
CA GLU A 52 -0.87 -0.36 20.36
C GLU A 52 -1.38 -1.34 19.30
N ASN A 53 -0.52 -2.26 18.83
CA ASN A 53 -0.84 -3.30 17.84
C ASN A 53 -1.44 -2.76 16.52
N VAL A 54 -0.97 -1.60 16.07
CA VAL A 54 -1.28 -1.03 14.76
C VAL A 54 -0.34 -1.62 13.72
N HIS A 55 -0.92 -2.26 12.70
CA HIS A 55 -0.20 -2.84 11.57
C HIS A 55 -0.51 -2.13 10.26
N GLU A 56 -1.63 -1.42 10.21
CA GLU A 56 -2.08 -0.70 9.02
C GLU A 56 -2.38 0.74 9.40
N ILE A 57 -1.91 1.69 8.59
CA ILE A 57 -2.17 3.12 8.79
C ILE A 57 -2.83 3.68 7.53
N HIS A 58 -3.86 4.50 7.72
CA HIS A 58 -4.49 5.29 6.67
C HIS A 58 -4.44 6.77 7.08
N LEU A 59 -3.54 7.52 6.45
CA LEU A 59 -3.44 8.97 6.58
C LEU A 59 -4.39 9.64 5.59
N THR A 60 -5.32 10.44 6.12
CA THR A 60 -6.28 11.22 5.33
C THR A 60 -6.09 12.72 5.54
N GLY A 61 -6.84 13.51 4.78
CA GLY A 61 -6.89 14.95 4.94
C GLY A 61 -6.54 15.67 3.65
N HIS A 62 -6.79 16.97 3.62
CA HIS A 62 -6.49 17.81 2.47
C HIS A 62 -5.19 18.58 2.69
N GLY A 63 -4.42 18.74 1.61
CA GLY A 63 -3.20 19.53 1.58
C GLY A 63 -1.95 18.68 1.62
N THR A 64 -0.88 19.26 2.16
CA THR A 64 0.48 18.74 2.08
C THR A 64 0.99 18.33 3.46
N LEU A 65 1.58 17.15 3.54
CA LEU A 65 2.22 16.58 4.72
C LEU A 65 3.74 16.74 4.60
N GLU A 66 4.39 17.37 5.58
CA GLU A 66 5.85 17.46 5.58
C GLU A 66 6.49 16.10 5.90
N SER A 67 7.53 15.70 5.16
CA SER A 67 8.19 14.40 5.31
C SER A 67 8.73 14.16 6.73
N GLU A 68 9.22 15.21 7.39
CA GLU A 68 9.66 15.16 8.80
C GLU A 68 8.51 14.81 9.75
N GLN A 69 7.30 15.33 9.49
CA GLN A 69 6.12 15.04 10.30
C GLN A 69 5.65 13.60 10.08
N LEU A 70 5.68 13.14 8.82
CA LEU A 70 5.42 11.74 8.47
C LEU A 70 6.39 10.80 9.19
N ASP A 71 7.68 11.04 9.10
CA ASP A 71 8.69 10.20 9.75
C ASP A 71 8.54 10.21 11.28
N SER A 72 8.34 11.38 11.90
CA SER A 72 8.10 11.50 13.34
C SER A 72 6.86 10.70 13.78
N PHE A 73 5.80 10.70 12.98
CA PHE A 73 4.60 9.92 13.25
C PHE A 73 4.84 8.42 13.09
N LEU A 74 5.41 7.97 11.97
CA LEU A 74 5.62 6.55 11.69
C LEU A 74 6.62 5.90 12.65
N ASN A 75 7.60 6.65 13.16
CA ASN A 75 8.54 6.17 14.18
C ASN A 75 7.87 5.73 15.49
N GLN A 76 6.60 6.07 15.71
CA GLN A 76 5.85 5.60 16.86
C GLN A 76 5.39 4.14 16.71
N TYR A 77 5.42 3.58 15.50
CA TYR A 77 4.91 2.25 15.16
C TYR A 77 6.03 1.37 14.58
N SER A 78 6.32 0.24 15.22
CA SER A 78 7.44 -0.63 14.84
C SER A 78 7.09 -1.75 13.86
N ASN A 79 5.80 -2.11 13.75
CA ASN A 79 5.34 -3.33 13.08
C ASN A 79 4.28 -3.00 12.00
N LEU A 80 4.59 -2.05 11.12
CA LEU A 80 3.68 -1.63 10.06
C LEU A 80 3.83 -2.53 8.83
N ASP A 81 2.76 -3.24 8.50
CA ASP A 81 2.65 -4.07 7.30
C ASP A 81 2.20 -3.23 6.11
N PHE A 82 1.36 -2.21 6.36
CA PHE A 82 0.73 -1.41 5.31
C PHE A 82 0.59 0.07 5.70
N ILE A 83 0.75 0.95 4.72
CA ILE A 83 0.41 2.37 4.83
C ILE A 83 -0.31 2.88 3.59
N LYS A 84 -1.41 3.61 3.80
CA LYS A 84 -2.07 4.45 2.80
C LYS A 84 -1.89 5.92 3.18
N ILE A 85 -1.45 6.73 2.24
CA ILE A 85 -1.30 8.19 2.39
C ILE A 85 -2.10 8.86 1.28
N GLU A 86 -3.16 9.59 1.64
CA GLU A 86 -3.95 10.41 0.71
C GLU A 86 -3.34 11.80 0.42
N PRO A 87 -2.81 12.55 1.40
CA PRO A 87 -2.24 13.87 1.12
C PRO A 87 -0.89 13.80 0.40
N SER A 88 -0.54 14.85 -0.35
CA SER A 88 0.79 14.95 -0.96
C SER A 88 1.87 15.09 0.12
N VAL A 89 3.06 14.55 -0.13
CA VAL A 89 4.19 14.63 0.81
C VAL A 89 5.23 15.59 0.28
N ASN A 90 5.52 16.65 1.04
CA ASN A 90 6.55 17.63 0.73
C ASN A 90 7.85 17.35 1.49
N GLY A 91 8.97 17.64 0.84
CA GLY A 91 10.32 17.44 1.39
C GLY A 91 10.99 16.16 0.92
N ASP A 92 12.24 16.00 1.33
CA ASP A 92 13.10 14.92 0.85
C ASP A 92 12.87 13.61 1.62
N LEU A 93 12.99 12.50 0.88
CA LEU A 93 13.04 11.16 1.46
C LEU A 93 14.46 10.82 1.91
N ILE A 94 14.67 10.75 3.23
CA ILE A 94 15.97 10.37 3.81
C ILE A 94 16.11 8.84 3.85
N ASN A 95 17.35 8.34 3.81
CA ASN A 95 17.60 6.89 3.72
C ASN A 95 17.21 6.12 4.99
N THR A 96 16.94 6.82 6.09
CA THR A 96 16.49 6.27 7.36
C THR A 96 15.00 6.54 7.62
N SER A 97 14.25 7.01 6.62
CA SER A 97 12.82 7.27 6.75
C SER A 97 12.07 5.97 7.05
N LYS A 98 11.16 6.01 8.01
CA LYS A 98 10.47 4.81 8.51
C LYS A 98 9.57 4.18 7.45
N ILE A 99 9.08 4.98 6.51
CA ILE A 99 8.28 4.52 5.37
C ILE A 99 9.01 3.50 4.50
N LEU A 100 10.36 3.54 4.43
CA LEU A 100 11.17 2.61 3.63
C LEU A 100 11.16 1.17 4.18
N GLU A 101 10.78 1.00 5.45
CA GLU A 101 10.68 -0.30 6.11
C GLU A 101 9.31 -0.96 5.92
N VAL A 102 8.32 -0.23 5.38
CA VAL A 102 6.95 -0.72 5.22
C VAL A 102 6.87 -1.61 3.96
N GLU A 103 6.34 -2.82 4.11
CA GLU A 103 6.27 -3.78 3.00
C GLU A 103 5.26 -3.38 1.92
N ASN A 104 4.17 -2.71 2.30
CA ASN A 104 3.07 -2.41 1.40
C ASN A 104 2.66 -0.94 1.50
N ILE A 105 2.78 -0.19 0.41
CA ILE A 105 2.57 1.26 0.39
C ILE A 105 1.56 1.64 -0.69
N HIS A 106 0.62 2.51 -0.33
CA HIS A 106 -0.20 3.25 -1.28
C HIS A 106 -0.06 4.75 -1.01
N LEU A 107 0.29 5.51 -2.04
CA LEU A 107 0.45 6.95 -1.98
C LEU A 107 -0.40 7.58 -3.08
N GLU A 108 -1.40 8.36 -2.69
CA GLU A 108 -2.11 9.29 -3.57
C GLU A 108 -1.32 10.60 -3.64
N HIS A 109 -1.50 11.35 -4.74
CA HIS A 109 -0.77 12.61 -4.96
C HIS A 109 0.74 12.46 -4.76
N ALA A 110 1.28 11.40 -5.35
CA ALA A 110 2.63 10.93 -5.11
C ALA A 110 3.70 11.86 -5.68
N GLU A 111 3.41 12.53 -6.80
CA GLU A 111 4.26 13.54 -7.45
C GLU A 111 5.72 13.07 -7.56
N GLU A 112 6.69 13.94 -7.28
CA GLU A 112 8.12 13.60 -7.28
C GLU A 112 8.51 12.68 -6.11
N PHE A 113 7.85 12.83 -4.96
CA PHE A 113 8.11 12.02 -3.76
C PHE A 113 7.91 10.52 -4.03
N GLY A 114 6.89 10.18 -4.83
CA GLY A 114 6.57 8.81 -5.25
C GLY A 114 7.71 8.14 -6.00
N MET A 115 8.32 8.81 -6.99
CA MET A 115 9.47 8.25 -7.71
C MET A 115 10.70 8.13 -6.80
N ASN A 116 10.94 9.12 -5.95
CA ASN A 116 12.02 9.07 -4.96
C ASN A 116 11.86 7.91 -3.98
N LEU A 117 10.62 7.61 -3.58
CA LEU A 117 10.25 6.44 -2.78
C LEU A 117 10.47 5.14 -3.55
N LEU A 118 9.96 5.04 -4.78
CA LEU A 118 10.09 3.83 -5.61
C LEU A 118 11.55 3.46 -5.84
N LYS A 119 12.44 4.43 -6.12
CA LYS A 119 13.89 4.19 -6.33
C LYS A 119 14.60 3.57 -5.12
N LYS A 120 14.08 3.80 -3.91
CA LYS A 120 14.65 3.30 -2.64
C LYS A 120 13.83 2.16 -2.01
N PHE A 121 12.73 1.77 -2.66
CA PHE A 121 11.78 0.81 -2.09
C PHE A 121 12.40 -0.58 -1.98
N SER A 122 12.20 -1.23 -0.83
CA SER A 122 12.69 -2.59 -0.56
C SER A 122 11.58 -3.55 -0.12
N GLY A 123 10.34 -3.05 -0.07
CA GLY A 123 9.16 -3.82 0.29
C GLY A 123 8.63 -4.67 -0.86
N ARG A 124 7.37 -5.09 -0.72
CA ARG A 124 6.69 -6.03 -1.61
C ARG A 124 5.80 -5.33 -2.62
N ASN A 125 4.91 -4.44 -2.15
CA ASN A 125 3.87 -3.87 -2.99
C ASN A 125 3.85 -2.35 -2.85
N ILE A 126 3.89 -1.63 -3.98
CA ILE A 126 3.81 -0.17 -4.00
C ILE A 126 2.84 0.29 -5.07
N SER A 127 1.92 1.16 -4.69
CA SER A 127 0.91 1.77 -5.56
C SER A 127 1.01 3.28 -5.44
N LEU A 128 1.30 3.96 -6.55
CA LEU A 128 1.54 5.39 -6.64
C LEU A 128 0.56 6.01 -7.62
N VAL A 129 -0.22 6.98 -7.15
CA VAL A 129 -1.19 7.73 -7.95
C VAL A 129 -0.73 9.17 -8.06
N ASP A 130 -0.86 9.75 -9.26
CA ASP A 130 -0.36 11.08 -9.64
C ASP A 130 1.16 11.21 -9.43
N VAL A 131 1.92 10.16 -9.74
CA VAL A 131 3.39 10.17 -9.67
C VAL A 131 3.99 10.69 -10.97
N PHE A 132 5.04 11.50 -10.90
CA PHE A 132 5.74 11.97 -12.10
C PHE A 132 6.65 10.89 -12.66
N LEU A 133 6.17 10.14 -13.65
CA LEU A 133 6.92 9.02 -14.22
C LEU A 133 8.09 9.50 -15.08
N VAL A 134 9.27 8.92 -14.83
CA VAL A 134 10.50 9.21 -15.60
C VAL A 134 11.01 7.91 -16.21
N GLU A 135 10.96 7.78 -17.55
CA GLU A 135 11.24 6.50 -18.21
C GLU A 135 12.63 5.95 -17.95
N THR A 136 13.64 6.82 -17.84
CA THR A 136 15.01 6.40 -17.53
C THR A 136 15.13 5.83 -16.11
N GLU A 137 14.38 6.36 -15.15
CA GLU A 137 14.36 5.82 -13.79
C GLU A 137 13.63 4.47 -13.74
N LEU A 138 12.55 4.31 -14.51
CA LEU A 138 11.87 3.02 -14.67
C LEU A 138 12.80 1.97 -15.30
N ASN A 139 13.58 2.34 -16.34
CA ASN A 139 14.60 1.47 -16.93
C ASN A 139 15.64 1.03 -15.89
N GLU A 140 16.14 1.95 -15.06
CA GLU A 140 17.09 1.63 -13.99
C GLU A 140 16.51 0.66 -12.95
N ILE A 141 15.25 0.85 -12.55
CA ILE A 141 14.55 -0.05 -11.62
C ILE A 141 14.48 -1.46 -12.21
N ILE A 142 14.07 -1.60 -13.46
CA ILE A 142 13.98 -2.89 -14.16
C ILE A 142 15.35 -3.55 -14.22
N ARG A 143 16.41 -2.81 -14.60
CA ARG A 143 17.76 -3.36 -14.73
C ARG A 143 18.34 -3.81 -13.38
N LYS A 144 18.13 -3.04 -12.31
CA LYS A 144 18.54 -3.42 -10.95
C LYS A 144 17.79 -4.67 -10.48
N TRP A 145 16.50 -4.77 -10.78
CA TRP A 145 15.70 -5.96 -10.45
C TRP A 145 16.18 -7.20 -11.22
N ILE A 146 16.47 -7.07 -12.52
CA ILE A 146 16.98 -8.16 -13.38
C ILE A 146 18.31 -8.67 -12.85
N LYS A 147 19.24 -7.77 -12.51
CA LYS A 147 20.55 -8.16 -11.96
C LYS A 147 20.49 -8.67 -10.52
N GLY A 148 19.33 -8.56 -9.86
CA GLY A 148 19.18 -8.88 -8.44
C GLY A 148 19.94 -7.92 -7.52
N GLU A 149 20.29 -6.72 -7.98
CA GLU A 149 21.00 -5.68 -7.22
C GLU A 149 20.06 -4.99 -6.20
N ALA A 150 18.77 -4.85 -6.55
CA ALA A 150 17.74 -4.27 -5.69
C ALA A 150 16.38 -4.93 -5.95
N PHE A 151 15.38 -4.55 -5.13
CA PHE A 151 13.97 -4.93 -5.30
C PHE A 151 13.71 -6.45 -5.22
N GLN A 152 14.48 -7.17 -4.41
CA GLN A 152 14.42 -8.63 -4.31
C GLN A 152 13.06 -9.12 -3.82
N ASN A 153 12.47 -8.39 -2.86
CA ASN A 153 11.16 -8.67 -2.25
C ASN A 153 9.97 -8.18 -3.09
N LEU A 154 10.23 -7.44 -4.17
CA LEU A 154 9.18 -6.80 -4.95
C LEU A 154 8.24 -7.83 -5.56
N GLU A 155 6.95 -7.66 -5.29
CA GLU A 155 5.82 -8.41 -5.83
C GLU A 155 5.08 -7.58 -6.86
N ALA A 156 4.83 -6.30 -6.56
CA ALA A 156 4.20 -5.41 -7.52
C ALA A 156 4.54 -3.94 -7.36
N VAL A 157 4.61 -3.27 -8.52
CA VAL A 157 4.62 -1.82 -8.68
C VAL A 157 3.42 -1.46 -9.53
N GLU A 158 2.65 -0.49 -9.07
CA GLU A 158 1.61 0.18 -9.82
C GLU A 158 1.86 1.68 -9.72
N ALA A 159 2.04 2.34 -10.84
CA ALA A 159 2.39 3.75 -10.87
C ALA A 159 1.59 4.44 -11.99
N MET A 160 0.87 5.49 -11.64
CA MET A 160 -0.05 6.20 -12.53
C MET A 160 0.20 7.70 -12.48
N ASP A 161 0.31 8.33 -13.63
CA ASP A 161 0.42 9.79 -13.78
C ASP A 161 -0.81 10.36 -14.48
N PHE A 162 -1.91 10.61 -13.78
CA PHE A 162 -3.13 11.12 -14.41
C PHE A 162 -3.00 12.54 -14.98
N CYS A 163 -1.90 13.24 -14.66
CA CYS A 163 -1.57 14.56 -15.20
C CYS A 163 -0.74 14.48 -16.50
N PHE A 164 -0.26 13.29 -16.87
CA PHE A 164 0.57 13.10 -18.05
C PHE A 164 -0.27 13.07 -19.34
N GLU A 165 -0.08 14.07 -20.20
CA GLU A 165 -0.79 14.19 -21.49
C GLU A 165 -0.13 13.41 -22.65
N GLY A 166 0.76 12.44 -22.34
CA GLY A 166 1.53 11.69 -23.34
C GLY A 166 1.47 10.17 -23.16
N ASP A 167 2.29 9.48 -23.96
CA ASP A 167 2.58 8.05 -23.77
C ASP A 167 4.00 7.86 -23.26
N LEU A 168 4.14 7.03 -22.23
CA LEU A 168 5.46 6.57 -21.78
C LEU A 168 6.21 5.93 -22.94
N ARG A 169 7.45 6.35 -23.12
CA ARG A 169 8.30 5.84 -24.19
C ARG A 169 8.84 4.46 -23.87
N ALA A 170 8.13 3.43 -24.36
CA ALA A 170 8.54 2.05 -24.18
C ALA A 170 9.94 1.75 -24.75
N ASP A 171 10.35 2.43 -25.83
CA ASP A 171 11.71 2.34 -26.38
C ASP A 171 12.79 2.77 -25.38
N VAL A 172 12.47 3.70 -24.47
CA VAL A 172 13.38 4.13 -23.39
C VAL A 172 13.32 3.19 -22.21
N ILE A 173 12.10 2.83 -21.77
CA ILE A 173 11.89 1.98 -20.60
C ILE A 173 12.57 0.61 -20.81
N PHE A 174 12.49 0.07 -22.01
CA PHE A 174 13.04 -1.25 -22.34
C PHE A 174 14.39 -1.19 -23.09
N ASP A 175 15.04 -0.02 -23.17
CA ASP A 175 16.36 0.08 -23.80
C ASP A 175 17.35 -0.86 -23.11
N GLN A 176 17.97 -1.73 -23.91
CA GLN A 176 18.95 -2.73 -23.46
C GLN A 176 18.44 -3.68 -22.35
N VAL A 177 17.13 -3.86 -22.26
CA VAL A 177 16.51 -4.85 -21.36
C VAL A 177 16.28 -6.15 -22.13
N PRO A 178 16.71 -7.32 -21.61
CA PRO A 178 16.45 -8.61 -22.24
C PRO A 178 14.98 -9.03 -22.06
N ILE A 179 14.10 -8.44 -22.88
CA ILE A 179 12.66 -8.66 -22.85
C ILE A 179 12.23 -9.93 -23.61
N GLU A 180 11.19 -10.58 -23.12
CA GLU A 180 10.43 -11.63 -23.81
C GLU A 180 9.01 -11.11 -24.08
N GLU A 181 8.46 -11.32 -25.28
CA GLU A 181 7.04 -11.06 -25.53
C GLU A 181 6.16 -12.00 -24.70
N PHE A 182 4.91 -11.58 -24.48
CA PHE A 182 3.92 -12.41 -23.78
C PHE A 182 3.78 -13.79 -24.45
N ASP A 183 3.93 -14.83 -23.64
CA ASP A 183 3.72 -16.21 -24.04
C ASP A 183 2.72 -16.90 -23.10
N PRO A 184 1.49 -17.21 -23.57
CA PRO A 184 0.47 -17.84 -22.74
C PRO A 184 0.83 -19.28 -22.31
N THR A 185 1.86 -19.89 -22.91
CA THR A 185 2.37 -21.21 -22.49
C THR A 185 3.27 -21.12 -21.26
N LYS A 186 3.84 -19.94 -20.99
CA LYS A 186 4.77 -19.71 -19.86
C LYS A 186 4.07 -19.16 -18.63
N ARG A 187 3.00 -18.38 -18.79
CA ARG A 187 2.27 -17.74 -17.68
C ARG A 187 0.81 -17.43 -18.04
N PRO A 188 -0.10 -17.27 -17.06
CA PRO A 188 -1.49 -16.93 -17.34
C PRO A 188 -1.63 -15.52 -17.93
N LEU A 189 -2.72 -15.32 -18.68
CA LEU A 189 -3.12 -14.01 -19.23
C LEU A 189 -3.50 -13.02 -18.12
N ILE A 190 -4.09 -13.54 -17.06
CA ILE A 190 -4.56 -12.81 -15.89
C ILE A 190 -3.76 -13.31 -14.69
N PHE A 191 -3.03 -12.42 -14.04
CA PHE A 191 -2.45 -12.73 -12.75
C PHE A 191 -3.51 -12.59 -11.65
N PRO A 192 -3.69 -13.60 -10.76
CA PRO A 192 -4.45 -13.40 -9.54
C PRO A 192 -3.67 -12.45 -8.63
N TYR A 193 -3.88 -11.16 -8.84
CA TYR A 193 -3.23 -10.09 -8.10
C TYR A 193 -4.08 -9.73 -6.90
N ASN A 194 -3.77 -10.35 -5.74
CA ASN A 194 -4.32 -9.90 -4.47
C ASN A 194 -3.37 -8.85 -3.89
N THR A 195 -3.65 -7.58 -4.20
CA THR A 195 -3.05 -6.54 -3.39
C THR A 195 -3.62 -6.64 -1.99
N LYS A 196 -2.78 -7.02 -1.04
CA LYS A 196 -3.04 -6.76 0.38
C LYS A 196 -3.18 -5.25 0.67
N ILE A 197 -3.04 -4.39 -0.34
CA ILE A 197 -3.40 -2.97 -0.38
C ILE A 197 -4.93 -2.84 -0.24
N PHE A 198 -5.37 -2.83 1.01
CA PHE A 198 -6.56 -2.13 1.48
C PHE A 198 -7.81 -2.15 0.58
N ASN A 199 -8.53 -3.28 0.52
CA ASN A 199 -9.87 -3.38 -0.11
C ASN A 199 -9.99 -2.73 -1.51
N PHE A 200 -8.88 -2.50 -2.21
CA PHE A 200 -8.94 -2.02 -3.57
C PHE A 200 -9.41 -3.19 -4.42
N CYS A 201 -10.54 -3.01 -5.08
CA CYS A 201 -10.93 -3.88 -6.18
C CYS A 201 -9.85 -3.75 -7.26
N THR A 202 -8.84 -4.62 -7.21
CA THR A 202 -7.94 -4.80 -8.34
C THR A 202 -8.75 -5.45 -9.44
N TYR A 203 -9.05 -4.68 -10.49
CA TYR A 203 -9.54 -5.27 -11.72
C TYR A 203 -8.51 -6.30 -12.21
N PRO A 204 -8.93 -7.44 -12.76
CA PRO A 204 -8.02 -8.40 -13.36
C PRO A 204 -7.07 -7.69 -14.32
N ILE A 205 -5.77 -7.78 -14.06
CA ILE A 205 -4.79 -7.09 -14.89
C ILE A 205 -4.42 -7.99 -16.05
N HIS A 206 -4.64 -7.47 -17.24
CA HIS A 206 -4.28 -8.10 -18.49
C HIS A 206 -2.84 -7.72 -18.87
N PHE A 207 -1.92 -8.67 -18.74
CA PHE A 207 -0.53 -8.50 -19.20
C PHE A 207 -0.35 -9.11 -20.59
N HIS A 208 -0.90 -8.44 -21.59
CA HIS A 208 -0.74 -8.78 -23.01
C HIS A 208 -0.87 -7.52 -23.89
N GLY A 209 -0.41 -7.62 -25.14
CA GLY A 209 -0.50 -6.56 -26.13
C GLY A 209 0.77 -5.72 -26.22
N GLU A 210 0.63 -4.53 -26.82
CA GLU A 210 1.75 -3.61 -27.02
C GLU A 210 2.36 -3.14 -25.70
N ASN A 211 3.68 -2.95 -25.68
CA ASN A 211 4.46 -2.49 -24.54
C ASN A 211 4.25 -3.32 -23.26
N CYS A 212 3.96 -4.61 -23.45
CA CYS A 212 3.88 -5.61 -22.40
C CYS A 212 4.96 -6.67 -22.62
N TYR A 213 5.91 -6.76 -21.70
CA TYR A 213 7.05 -7.66 -21.80
C TYR A 213 7.31 -8.40 -20.51
N ASP A 214 7.88 -9.59 -20.62
CA ASP A 214 8.41 -10.33 -19.50
C ASP A 214 9.92 -10.18 -19.41
N VAL A 215 10.43 -10.15 -18.18
CA VAL A 215 11.87 -10.15 -17.88
C VAL A 215 12.17 -11.22 -16.85
N LYS A 216 13.41 -11.69 -16.81
CA LYS A 216 13.89 -12.69 -15.85
C LYS A 216 15.00 -12.11 -14.99
N ARG A 217 14.91 -12.36 -13.69
CA ARG A 217 16.00 -12.06 -12.77
C ARG A 217 17.11 -13.10 -12.91
N GLU A 218 18.34 -12.63 -13.01
CA GLU A 218 19.53 -13.45 -13.24
C GLU A 218 19.87 -14.34 -12.03
N SER A 219 19.60 -13.86 -10.81
CA SER A 219 20.01 -14.52 -9.59
C SER A 219 19.20 -15.78 -9.24
N ASP A 220 17.90 -15.79 -9.55
CA ASP A 220 16.96 -16.85 -9.15
C ASP A 220 16.04 -17.33 -10.28
N GLY A 221 16.12 -16.72 -11.47
CA GLY A 221 15.25 -17.04 -12.60
C GLY A 221 13.81 -16.55 -12.44
N LYS A 222 13.49 -15.79 -11.38
CA LYS A 222 12.14 -15.26 -11.14
C LYS A 222 11.73 -14.39 -12.32
N ARG A 223 10.48 -14.51 -12.77
CA ARG A 223 9.94 -13.69 -13.85
C ARG A 223 9.16 -12.51 -13.30
N ALA A 224 9.21 -11.39 -14.02
CA ALA A 224 8.28 -10.29 -13.88
C ALA A 224 7.64 -9.96 -15.23
N SER A 225 6.37 -9.56 -15.18
CA SER A 225 5.64 -9.01 -16.30
C SER A 225 5.51 -7.51 -16.11
N ILE A 226 5.86 -6.75 -17.14
CA ILE A 226 5.90 -5.30 -17.13
C ILE A 226 4.99 -4.78 -18.23
N LEU A 227 4.12 -3.86 -17.88
CA LEU A 227 3.22 -3.14 -18.77
C LEU A 227 3.50 -1.65 -18.66
N SER A 228 3.77 -1.00 -19.79
CA SER A 228 3.88 0.45 -19.87
C SER A 228 2.94 0.97 -20.96
N ARG A 229 1.95 1.79 -20.58
CA ARG A 229 0.98 2.33 -21.53
C ARG A 229 0.47 3.68 -21.06
N SER A 230 0.51 4.69 -21.93
CA SER A 230 0.01 6.03 -21.62
C SER A 230 0.61 6.53 -20.31
N ALA A 231 -0.21 6.94 -19.35
CA ALA A 231 0.15 7.37 -18.01
C ALA A 231 0.47 6.23 -17.00
N PHE A 232 0.52 4.97 -17.44
CA PHE A 232 0.55 3.80 -16.54
C PHE A 232 1.84 3.00 -16.69
N PHE A 233 2.49 2.75 -15.57
CA PHE A 233 3.53 1.74 -15.43
C PHE A 233 3.10 0.69 -14.42
N ARG A 234 3.23 -0.58 -14.79
CA ARG A 234 2.98 -1.69 -13.86
C ARG A 234 4.00 -2.78 -14.03
N MET A 235 4.49 -3.31 -12.92
CA MET A 235 5.37 -4.47 -12.86
C MET A 235 4.83 -5.44 -11.84
N VAL A 236 4.65 -6.71 -12.20
CA VAL A 236 4.21 -7.77 -11.28
C VAL A 236 5.18 -8.93 -11.40
N THR A 237 5.70 -9.42 -10.28
CA THR A 237 6.56 -10.60 -10.25
C THR A 237 5.70 -11.85 -10.07
N GLU A 238 6.13 -12.98 -10.65
CA GLU A 238 5.42 -14.23 -10.45
C GLU A 238 5.31 -14.52 -8.94
N PRO A 239 4.08 -14.81 -8.45
CA PRO A 239 3.87 -15.04 -7.03
C PRO A 239 4.71 -16.23 -6.57
N THR A 240 5.43 -16.06 -5.48
CA THR A 240 6.15 -17.16 -4.81
C THR A 240 5.20 -18.06 -4.01
N ASP A 241 3.98 -17.58 -3.71
CA ASP A 241 2.98 -18.31 -2.95
C ASP A 241 1.86 -18.86 -3.86
N PRO A 242 1.40 -20.11 -3.64
CA PRO A 242 0.25 -20.63 -4.36
C PRO A 242 -1.00 -19.79 -4.09
N PRO A 243 -1.94 -19.67 -5.05
CA PRO A 243 -3.18 -18.96 -4.84
C PRO A 243 -3.93 -19.53 -3.64
N LEU A 244 -4.28 -18.66 -2.67
CA LEU A 244 -5.06 -19.05 -1.50
C LEU A 244 -6.40 -19.67 -1.95
N SER A 245 -6.71 -20.84 -1.37
CA SER A 245 -7.95 -21.60 -1.56
C SER A 245 -9.22 -20.72 -1.45
N PRO A 246 -10.31 -21.06 -2.16
CA PRO A 246 -11.59 -20.36 -2.04
C PRO A 246 -12.13 -20.34 -0.60
N VAL A 247 -12.82 -19.24 -0.31
CA VAL A 247 -13.29 -18.75 1.00
C VAL A 247 -14.20 -19.73 1.75
N CYS A 248 -13.98 -19.87 3.06
CA CYS A 248 -14.87 -20.55 4.00
C CYS A 248 -15.97 -19.57 4.50
N THR A 249 -17.24 -19.95 4.42
CA THR A 249 -18.42 -19.07 4.50
C THR A 249 -19.11 -18.96 5.87
N ASN A 250 -18.52 -19.37 7.00
CA ASN A 250 -19.23 -19.37 8.28
C ASN A 250 -18.51 -18.60 9.40
N CYS A 251 -18.75 -17.29 9.50
CA CYS A 251 -18.42 -16.46 10.68
C CYS A 251 -19.42 -15.28 10.88
N LEU A 252 -20.72 -15.56 10.94
CA LEU A 252 -21.77 -14.51 11.09
C LEU A 252 -22.03 -14.08 12.55
N ASP A 253 -21.70 -14.93 13.53
CA ASP A 253 -22.15 -14.74 14.93
C ASP A 253 -21.36 -13.65 15.70
N GLY A 254 -20.11 -13.37 15.31
CA GLY A 254 -19.28 -12.34 15.94
C GLY A 254 -19.71 -10.90 15.59
N VAL A 255 -20.29 -10.69 14.40
CA VAL A 255 -20.67 -9.37 13.86
C VAL A 255 -21.84 -8.76 14.64
N ILE A 256 -22.77 -9.58 15.13
CA ILE A 256 -24.01 -9.14 15.78
C ILE A 256 -23.74 -8.62 17.20
N ALA A 257 -22.80 -9.21 17.93
CA ALA A 257 -22.43 -8.78 19.28
C ALA A 257 -21.74 -7.40 19.31
N ILE A 258 -20.99 -7.08 18.24
CA ILE A 258 -20.22 -5.84 18.10
C ILE A 258 -21.14 -4.65 17.82
N LYS A 259 -22.10 -4.79 16.89
CA LYS A 259 -23.07 -3.73 16.55
C LYS A 259 -23.86 -3.22 17.77
N ASN A 260 -24.27 -4.13 18.65
CA ASN A 260 -25.07 -3.79 19.84
C ASN A 260 -24.26 -3.05 20.94
N THR A 261 -22.94 -3.22 20.96
CA THR A 261 -22.05 -2.53 21.92
C THR A 261 -21.65 -1.15 21.39
N ILE A 262 -21.39 -1.02 20.08
CA ILE A 262 -21.07 0.25 19.41
C ILE A 262 -22.25 1.24 19.52
N ALA A 263 -23.49 0.78 19.34
CA ALA A 263 -24.69 1.61 19.46
C ALA A 263 -24.89 2.25 20.84
N LYS A 264 -24.31 1.66 21.90
CA LYS A 264 -24.40 2.20 23.28
C LYS A 264 -23.35 3.27 23.57
N ILE A 265 -22.26 3.35 22.79
CA ILE A 265 -21.12 4.23 23.07
C ILE A 265 -21.06 5.43 22.10
N ALA A 266 -21.66 5.30 20.90
CA ALA A 266 -21.60 6.30 19.83
C ALA A 266 -22.15 7.71 20.17
N ASN A 267 -22.87 7.88 21.28
CA ASN A 267 -23.47 9.17 21.65
C ASN A 267 -22.55 10.15 22.39
N PHE A 268 -21.30 9.79 22.73
CA PHE A 268 -20.46 10.65 23.59
C PHE A 268 -19.16 11.19 22.97
N ALA A 269 -18.73 10.74 21.79
CA ALA A 269 -17.39 11.12 21.29
C ALA A 269 -17.23 11.27 19.75
N ARG A 270 -18.30 11.24 18.94
CA ARG A 270 -18.21 11.21 17.46
C ARG A 270 -17.22 10.14 16.92
N ILE A 271 -17.00 9.07 17.67
CA ILE A 271 -16.20 7.92 17.22
C ILE A 271 -17.13 7.06 16.38
N THR A 272 -16.83 6.92 15.09
CA THR A 272 -17.50 5.95 14.23
C THR A 272 -16.66 4.68 14.20
N ILE A 273 -17.18 3.59 14.77
CA ILE A 273 -16.56 2.27 14.71
C ILE A 273 -17.29 1.50 13.62
N GLY A 274 -16.60 1.23 12.52
CA GLY A 274 -17.09 0.39 11.43
C GLY A 274 -16.52 -1.02 11.52
N THR A 275 -17.32 -2.00 11.11
CA THR A 275 -16.83 -3.33 10.71
C THR A 275 -17.14 -3.48 9.23
N THR A 276 -16.14 -3.70 8.38
CA THR A 276 -16.40 -4.25 7.05
C THR A 276 -16.57 -5.76 7.22
N VAL A 277 -17.73 -6.26 6.81
CA VAL A 277 -17.96 -7.68 6.61
C VAL A 277 -17.87 -7.87 5.11
N ASP A 278 -16.99 -8.76 4.66
CA ASP A 278 -16.97 -9.23 3.26
C ASP A 278 -18.35 -9.80 2.88
#